data_AF-A0A2R5GAT4-F1
#
_entry.id   AF-A0A2R5GAT4-F1
#
_cell.length_a   1.000
_cell.length_b   1.000
_cell.length_c   1.000
_cell.angle_alpha   90.00
_cell.angle_beta   90.00
_cell.angle_gamma   90.00
#
_symmetry.space_group_name_H-M   'P 1'
#
loop_
_entity.id
_entity.type
_entity.pdbx_description
1 polymer ?
#
loop_
_entity_poly.entity_id
_entity_poly.type
_entity_poly.pdbx_seq_one_letter_code
_entity_poly.pdbx_strand_id
1 'polypeptide(L)'
;MAATRVFVVTGANQGIGFETVRRLARRDGLHTIMTARNAARGQEALEKLHEEFPQASIELMELDLDDDASQDAFVKTLEEKHRKLSCLVNNAGIAFNSRSKETFEEQTEPTLRTNLFQTIKLTERLLPILQKEEDNPRVVVVASQVSKMAFDKMSSEMQERITAPDLTTADVLAFAEDYKAAVRDHQVAERGFATNNYGISKLCAVQFTRTFAREHPEIVMNSCCPGWCATRLGSSAAPRSAEAGAEVGIGFETVRKLARKEGLHTIMTARNEGRGKEALEKLQEEFPKASLELMELDLDDDASQEAFIKALKDKHGKVSCLVNNAGIAFNSKSKETFEEQTEPTFKTNLFQTFKFTERVLPFLQKEEHPRIVTVASEASKSAFKQLSTEQQKRITSSELKPIDVFNFAEDFMQSVRDGKVEERGFATNNYGMSKLCVVQYTRAFAREHPEILVNCCCPGWCSTRMGSGAGDAPRTPEQGAEVLEFLATADLEGKSGEFWSDNKVVPPFEPSSE
;
A
#
# COMPACT_ATOMS: atom_id res chain seq x y z
N MET A 1 -31.47 6.85 13.55
CA MET A 1 -30.66 5.87 12.80
C MET A 1 -29.97 6.63 11.68
N ALA A 2 -28.65 6.48 11.51
CA ALA A 2 -27.97 7.07 10.34
C ALA A 2 -28.62 6.53 9.06
N ALA A 3 -28.77 7.37 8.03
CA ALA A 3 -29.36 6.93 6.78
C ALA A 3 -28.48 5.87 6.12
N THR A 4 -29.06 4.74 5.71
CA THR A 4 -28.33 3.67 5.02
C THR A 4 -27.70 4.20 3.74
N ARG A 5 -26.39 4.02 3.57
CA ARG A 5 -25.66 4.46 2.39
C ARG A 5 -25.65 3.36 1.33
N VAL A 6 -25.98 3.72 0.09
CA VAL A 6 -26.09 2.75 -1.01
C VAL A 6 -24.79 2.72 -1.80
N PHE A 7 -24.22 1.53 -1.97
CA PHE A 7 -22.98 1.28 -2.69
C PHE A 7 -23.26 0.38 -3.89
N VAL A 8 -22.74 0.70 -5.06
CA VAL A 8 -22.80 -0.17 -6.25
C VAL A 8 -21.38 -0.62 -6.59
N VAL A 9 -21.15 -1.93 -6.71
CA VAL A 9 -19.87 -2.49 -7.17
C VAL A 9 -20.08 -3.27 -8.45
N THR A 10 -19.51 -2.77 -9.56
CA THR A 10 -19.69 -3.39 -10.87
C THR A 10 -18.82 -4.64 -11.04
N GLY A 11 -19.36 -5.71 -11.64
CA GLY A 11 -18.60 -6.94 -11.92
C GLY A 11 -18.09 -7.62 -10.64
N ALA A 12 -18.94 -7.69 -9.62
CA ALA A 12 -18.60 -8.09 -8.27
C ALA A 12 -18.87 -9.58 -7.96
N ASN A 13 -19.17 -10.40 -8.96
CA ASN A 13 -19.35 -11.84 -8.76
C ASN A 13 -18.04 -12.64 -8.63
N GLN A 14 -16.88 -11.99 -8.78
CA GLN A 14 -15.56 -12.61 -8.66
C GLN A 14 -14.45 -11.56 -8.46
N GLY A 15 -13.26 -12.02 -8.04
CA GLY A 15 -12.04 -11.21 -8.01
C GLY A 15 -12.14 -10.00 -7.08
N ILE A 16 -11.55 -8.87 -7.49
CA ILE A 16 -11.48 -7.64 -6.67
C ILE A 16 -12.88 -7.10 -6.33
N GLY A 17 -13.83 -7.17 -7.27
CA GLY A 17 -15.20 -6.71 -7.02
C GLY A 17 -15.89 -7.52 -5.93
N PHE A 18 -15.73 -8.85 -5.94
CA PHE A 18 -16.25 -9.73 -4.90
C PHE A 18 -15.62 -9.41 -3.53
N GLU A 19 -14.30 -9.31 -3.45
CA GLU A 19 -13.60 -8.96 -2.21
C GLU A 19 -13.97 -7.55 -1.71
N THR A 20 -14.26 -6.64 -2.62
CA THR A 20 -14.77 -5.31 -2.26
C THR A 20 -16.12 -5.42 -1.57
N VAL A 21 -17.08 -6.17 -2.15
CA VAL A 21 -18.39 -6.41 -1.54
C VAL A 21 -18.26 -7.15 -0.21
N ARG A 22 -17.44 -8.19 -0.15
CA ARG A 22 -17.11 -8.95 1.07
C ARG A 22 -16.62 -8.05 2.21
N ARG A 23 -15.83 -7.03 1.89
CA ARG A 23 -15.34 -6.03 2.86
C ARG A 23 -16.38 -4.98 3.23
N LEU A 24 -17.22 -4.56 2.29
CA LEU A 24 -18.34 -3.66 2.57
C LEU A 24 -19.39 -4.35 3.45
N ALA A 25 -19.58 -5.65 3.29
CA ALA A 25 -20.50 -6.46 4.09
C ALA A 25 -20.17 -6.48 5.59
N ARG A 26 -18.92 -6.17 5.97
CA ARG A 26 -18.50 -6.06 7.38
C ARG A 26 -18.92 -4.76 8.06
N ARG A 27 -19.40 -3.78 7.29
CA ARG A 27 -19.71 -2.44 7.81
C ARG A 27 -21.20 -2.26 7.98
N ASP A 28 -21.59 -1.81 9.17
CA ASP A 28 -22.98 -1.45 9.46
C ASP A 28 -23.42 -0.20 8.69
N GLY A 29 -24.73 -0.10 8.43
CA GLY A 29 -25.34 1.07 7.78
C GLY A 29 -25.08 1.16 6.27
N LEU A 30 -24.52 0.12 5.65
CA LEU A 30 -24.33 0.04 4.20
C LEU A 30 -25.35 -0.90 3.56
N HIS A 31 -25.88 -0.50 2.41
CA HIS A 31 -26.57 -1.38 1.48
C HIS A 31 -25.72 -1.53 0.23
N THR A 32 -25.23 -2.74 -0.04
CA THR A 32 -24.29 -2.99 -1.13
C THR A 32 -24.99 -3.74 -2.26
N ILE A 33 -25.07 -3.09 -3.41
CA ILE A 33 -25.54 -3.65 -4.67
C ILE A 33 -24.32 -4.20 -5.40
N MET A 34 -24.21 -5.52 -5.44
CA MET A 34 -23.23 -6.20 -6.26
C MET A 34 -23.82 -6.45 -7.65
N THR A 35 -23.05 -6.20 -8.71
CA THR A 35 -23.55 -6.47 -10.07
C THR A 35 -22.81 -7.61 -10.75
N ALA A 36 -23.55 -8.34 -11.57
CA ALA A 36 -23.02 -9.41 -12.39
C ALA A 36 -23.72 -9.44 -13.75
N ARG A 37 -22.98 -9.79 -14.80
CA ARG A 37 -23.55 -9.99 -16.14
C ARG A 37 -24.40 -11.26 -16.24
N ASN A 38 -24.03 -12.28 -15.47
CA ASN A 38 -24.72 -13.56 -15.46
C ASN A 38 -25.38 -13.73 -14.09
N ALA A 39 -26.71 -13.73 -14.06
CA ALA A 39 -27.49 -13.80 -12.84
C ALA A 39 -27.15 -15.04 -11.99
N ALA A 40 -26.97 -16.22 -12.60
CA ALA A 40 -26.63 -17.44 -11.86
C ALA A 40 -25.28 -17.34 -11.14
N ARG A 41 -24.23 -16.89 -11.82
CA ARG A 41 -22.91 -16.68 -11.20
C ARG A 41 -22.91 -15.54 -10.18
N GLY A 42 -23.76 -14.54 -10.38
CA GLY A 42 -23.99 -13.48 -9.40
C GLY A 42 -24.65 -14.04 -8.13
N GLN A 43 -25.64 -14.91 -8.30
CA GLN A 43 -26.40 -15.51 -7.21
C GLN A 43 -25.53 -16.45 -6.38
N GLU A 44 -24.71 -17.28 -7.02
CA GLU A 44 -23.71 -18.11 -6.32
C GLU A 44 -22.72 -17.27 -5.49
N ALA A 45 -22.33 -16.09 -5.99
CA ALA A 45 -21.45 -15.18 -5.27
C ALA A 45 -22.18 -14.49 -4.10
N LEU A 46 -23.44 -14.07 -4.31
CA LEU A 46 -24.28 -13.49 -3.26
C LEU A 46 -24.53 -14.49 -2.13
N GLU A 47 -24.80 -15.75 -2.45
CA GLU A 47 -24.99 -16.82 -1.46
C GLU A 47 -23.76 -17.00 -0.58
N LYS A 48 -22.56 -17.05 -1.17
CA LYS A 48 -21.30 -17.09 -0.39
C LYS A 48 -21.15 -15.90 0.54
N LEU A 49 -21.53 -14.70 0.09
CA LEU A 49 -21.46 -13.49 0.90
C LEU A 49 -22.49 -13.51 2.04
N HIS A 50 -23.69 -14.04 1.81
CA HIS A 50 -24.71 -14.20 2.86
C HIS A 50 -24.40 -15.35 3.82
N GLU A 51 -23.75 -16.42 3.37
CA GLU A 51 -23.21 -17.47 4.25
C GLU A 51 -22.17 -16.89 5.21
N GLU A 52 -21.27 -16.04 4.71
CA GLU A 52 -20.23 -15.40 5.52
C GLU A 52 -20.76 -14.24 6.37
N PHE A 53 -21.69 -13.44 5.84
CA PHE A 53 -22.27 -12.25 6.49
C PHE A 53 -23.81 -12.27 6.45
N PRO A 54 -24.48 -13.10 7.29
CA PRO A 54 -25.93 -13.26 7.25
C PRO A 54 -26.74 -11.99 7.54
N GLN A 55 -26.12 -11.01 8.20
CA GLN A 55 -26.74 -9.74 8.59
C GLN A 55 -26.41 -8.59 7.63
N ALA A 56 -25.49 -8.80 6.68
CA ALA A 56 -25.12 -7.76 5.73
C ALA A 56 -26.25 -7.49 4.74
N SER A 57 -26.48 -6.21 4.44
CA SER A 57 -27.47 -5.82 3.45
C SER A 57 -26.83 -5.82 2.06
N ILE A 58 -26.95 -6.94 1.34
CA ILE A 58 -26.38 -7.13 0.01
C ILE A 58 -27.48 -7.50 -0.98
N GLU A 59 -27.54 -6.81 -2.11
CA GLU A 59 -28.46 -7.08 -3.22
C GLU A 59 -27.68 -7.41 -4.49
N LEU A 60 -28.12 -8.42 -5.23
CA LEU A 60 -27.63 -8.68 -6.58
C LEU A 60 -28.53 -7.96 -7.60
N MET A 61 -27.91 -7.19 -8.49
CA MET A 61 -28.58 -6.64 -9.67
C MET A 61 -27.83 -7.07 -10.94
N GLU A 62 -28.59 -7.50 -11.94
CA GLU A 62 -28.01 -7.83 -13.25
C GLU A 62 -27.53 -6.56 -13.95
N LEU A 63 -26.32 -6.61 -14.50
CA LEU A 63 -25.75 -5.52 -15.28
C LEU A 63 -24.74 -6.09 -16.27
N ASP A 64 -25.08 -6.03 -17.55
CA ASP A 64 -24.11 -6.11 -18.63
C ASP A 64 -23.68 -4.71 -19.04
N LEU A 65 -22.42 -4.36 -18.75
CA LEU A 65 -21.86 -3.09 -19.18
C LEU A 65 -21.87 -2.94 -20.70
N ASP A 66 -21.79 -4.04 -21.44
CA ASP A 66 -21.71 -3.99 -22.90
C ASP A 66 -23.09 -3.89 -23.59
N ASP A 67 -24.19 -3.85 -22.83
CA ASP A 67 -25.57 -3.72 -23.32
C ASP A 67 -26.25 -2.45 -22.75
N ASP A 68 -26.59 -1.54 -23.65
CA ASP A 68 -27.26 -0.28 -23.32
C ASP A 68 -28.62 -0.49 -22.63
N ALA A 69 -29.40 -1.48 -23.07
CA ALA A 69 -30.70 -1.77 -22.48
C ALA A 69 -30.56 -2.36 -21.07
N SER A 70 -29.51 -3.16 -20.84
CA SER A 70 -29.16 -3.67 -19.51
C SER A 70 -28.80 -2.52 -18.56
N GLN A 71 -27.96 -1.59 -19.00
CA GLN A 71 -27.64 -0.39 -18.21
C GLN A 71 -28.86 0.49 -17.93
N ASP A 72 -29.73 0.71 -18.91
CA ASP A 72 -30.94 1.53 -18.72
C ASP A 72 -31.91 0.86 -17.73
N ALA A 73 -32.09 -0.46 -17.84
CA ALA A 73 -32.88 -1.24 -16.89
C ALA A 73 -32.27 -1.22 -15.48
N PHE A 74 -30.95 -1.31 -15.36
CA PHE A 74 -30.23 -1.21 -14.10
C PHE A 74 -30.43 0.16 -13.44
N VAL A 75 -30.22 1.25 -14.18
CA VAL A 75 -30.37 2.63 -13.67
C VAL A 75 -31.81 2.88 -13.22
N LYS A 76 -32.80 2.47 -14.03
CA LYS A 76 -34.21 2.57 -13.67
C LYS A 76 -34.53 1.80 -12.39
N THR A 77 -34.09 0.55 -12.31
CA THR A 77 -34.34 -0.30 -11.12
C THR A 77 -33.65 0.26 -9.89
N LEU A 78 -32.43 0.80 -10.05
CA LEU A 78 -31.71 1.46 -8.97
C LEU A 78 -32.47 2.69 -8.49
N GLU A 79 -32.94 3.56 -9.39
CA GLU A 79 -33.70 4.76 -9.00
C GLU A 79 -35.04 4.43 -8.31
N GLU A 80 -35.74 3.39 -8.80
CA GLU A 80 -37.01 2.94 -8.24
C GLU A 80 -36.86 2.36 -6.83
N LYS A 81 -35.80 1.57 -6.58
CA LYS A 81 -35.54 0.92 -5.28
C LYS A 81 -34.75 1.82 -4.32
N HIS A 82 -33.81 2.57 -4.86
CA HIS A 82 -32.74 3.28 -4.15
C HIS A 82 -32.67 4.71 -4.68
N ARG A 83 -33.43 5.62 -4.06
CA ARG A 83 -33.59 7.02 -4.49
C ARG A 83 -32.27 7.78 -4.71
N LYS A 84 -31.19 7.40 -4.01
CA LYS A 84 -29.87 8.04 -4.06
C LYS A 84 -28.76 6.99 -4.04
N LEU A 85 -27.61 7.34 -4.61
CA LEU A 85 -26.42 6.49 -4.66
C LEU A 85 -25.28 7.18 -3.92
N SER A 86 -24.75 6.54 -2.87
CA SER A 86 -23.67 7.13 -2.08
C SER A 86 -22.29 6.83 -2.64
N CYS A 87 -22.10 5.68 -3.28
CA CYS A 87 -20.82 5.30 -3.87
C CYS A 87 -20.98 4.38 -5.09
N LEU A 88 -20.36 4.72 -6.20
CA LEU A 88 -20.18 3.84 -7.36
C LEU A 88 -18.73 3.34 -7.43
N VAL A 89 -18.54 2.03 -7.49
CA VAL A 89 -17.24 1.40 -7.76
C VAL A 89 -17.26 0.80 -9.16
N ASN A 90 -16.63 1.51 -10.08
CA ASN A 90 -16.35 1.07 -11.45
C ASN A 90 -15.19 0.05 -11.43
N ASN A 91 -15.52 -1.19 -11.07
CA ASN A 91 -14.58 -2.31 -10.96
C ASN A 91 -14.58 -3.22 -12.19
N ALA A 92 -15.72 -3.38 -12.87
CA ALA A 92 -15.84 -4.28 -14.00
C ALA A 92 -14.83 -3.94 -15.12
N GLY A 93 -14.23 -4.98 -15.71
CA GLY A 93 -13.29 -4.82 -16.80
C GLY A 93 -12.82 -6.15 -17.37
N ILE A 94 -12.22 -6.09 -18.55
CA ILE A 94 -11.66 -7.22 -19.28
C ILE A 94 -10.19 -6.97 -19.62
N ALA A 95 -9.45 -8.06 -19.78
CA ALA A 95 -8.10 -8.09 -20.30
C ALA A 95 -7.92 -9.42 -21.03
N PHE A 96 -7.20 -9.38 -22.14
CA PHE A 96 -6.75 -10.56 -22.86
C PHE A 96 -5.39 -11.00 -22.31
N ASN A 97 -5.09 -12.29 -22.39
CA ASN A 97 -3.86 -12.86 -21.84
C ASN A 97 -3.17 -13.74 -22.89
N SER A 98 -2.04 -14.37 -22.52
CA SER A 98 -1.26 -15.22 -23.44
C SER A 98 -2.00 -16.43 -24.00
N ARG A 99 -3.19 -16.76 -23.49
CA ARG A 99 -4.07 -17.84 -23.99
C ARG A 99 -5.18 -17.33 -24.93
N SER A 100 -5.35 -16.02 -25.04
CA SER A 100 -6.29 -15.40 -25.98
C SER A 100 -5.84 -15.67 -27.42
N LYS A 101 -6.80 -15.94 -28.31
CA LYS A 101 -6.54 -16.26 -29.72
C LYS A 101 -6.72 -15.05 -30.63
N GLU A 102 -7.42 -14.04 -30.12
CA GLU A 102 -7.73 -12.80 -30.79
C GLU A 102 -6.44 -12.02 -31.08
N THR A 103 -6.33 -11.41 -32.26
CA THR A 103 -5.21 -10.52 -32.59
C THR A 103 -5.25 -9.25 -31.76
N PHE A 104 -4.15 -8.49 -31.75
CA PHE A 104 -4.11 -7.20 -31.08
C PHE A 104 -5.25 -6.26 -31.53
N GLU A 105 -5.55 -6.22 -32.82
CA GLU A 105 -6.65 -5.45 -33.42
C GLU A 105 -8.01 -5.94 -32.91
N GLU A 106 -8.26 -7.25 -32.96
CA GLU A 106 -9.52 -7.86 -32.50
C GLU A 106 -9.77 -7.64 -31.00
N GLN A 107 -8.71 -7.50 -30.20
CA GLN A 107 -8.79 -7.21 -28.78
C GLN A 107 -9.11 -5.75 -28.45
N THR A 108 -8.87 -4.82 -29.39
CA THR A 108 -8.88 -3.37 -29.12
C THR A 108 -10.26 -2.88 -28.77
N GLU A 109 -11.23 -3.14 -29.66
CA GLU A 109 -12.62 -2.72 -29.49
C GLU A 109 -13.23 -3.25 -28.20
N PRO A 110 -13.27 -4.57 -27.92
CA PRO A 110 -13.88 -5.08 -26.69
C PRO A 110 -13.19 -4.53 -25.43
N THR A 111 -11.85 -4.35 -25.45
CA THR A 111 -11.12 -3.85 -24.26
C THR A 111 -11.51 -2.41 -23.94
N LEU A 112 -11.50 -1.52 -24.92
CA LEU A 112 -11.84 -0.11 -24.70
C LEU A 112 -13.34 0.07 -24.45
N ARG A 113 -14.19 -0.67 -25.16
CA ARG A 113 -15.64 -0.64 -24.99
C ARG A 113 -16.02 -0.92 -23.54
N THR A 114 -15.57 -2.04 -22.95
CA THR A 114 -15.94 -2.39 -21.58
C THR A 114 -15.21 -1.53 -20.54
N ASN A 115 -13.87 -1.38 -20.66
CA ASN A 115 -13.06 -0.77 -19.60
C ASN A 115 -13.15 0.75 -19.54
N LEU A 116 -13.60 1.40 -20.63
CA LEU A 116 -13.64 2.84 -20.75
C LEU A 116 -15.03 3.32 -21.17
N PHE A 117 -15.43 3.10 -22.43
CA PHE A 117 -16.63 3.74 -23.00
C PHE A 117 -17.90 3.42 -22.20
N GLN A 118 -18.12 2.15 -21.90
CA GLN A 118 -19.31 1.72 -21.15
C GLN A 118 -19.21 2.05 -19.65
N THR A 119 -17.99 2.14 -19.12
CA THR A 119 -17.77 2.61 -17.74
C THR A 119 -18.11 4.08 -17.60
N ILE A 120 -17.70 4.92 -18.56
CA ILE A 120 -18.04 6.35 -18.61
C ILE A 120 -19.56 6.50 -18.76
N LYS A 121 -20.15 5.82 -19.75
CA LYS A 121 -21.58 5.88 -20.04
C LYS A 121 -22.44 5.48 -18.83
N LEU A 122 -22.09 4.41 -18.12
CA LEU A 122 -22.80 4.04 -16.89
C LEU A 122 -22.67 5.14 -15.82
N THR A 123 -21.47 5.71 -15.66
CA THR A 123 -21.24 6.78 -14.67
C THR A 123 -22.09 8.02 -14.98
N GLU A 124 -22.16 8.42 -16.25
CA GLU A 124 -23.01 9.53 -16.71
C GLU A 124 -24.50 9.23 -16.51
N ARG A 125 -24.95 8.00 -16.78
CA ARG A 125 -26.34 7.58 -16.55
C ARG A 125 -26.72 7.57 -15.06
N LEU A 126 -25.76 7.30 -14.18
CA LEU A 126 -25.95 7.31 -12.72
C LEU A 126 -25.75 8.69 -12.10
N LEU A 127 -25.23 9.67 -12.83
CA LEU A 127 -24.96 11.02 -12.34
C LEU A 127 -26.19 11.68 -11.67
N PRO A 128 -27.42 11.63 -12.24
CA PRO A 128 -28.58 12.22 -11.59
C PRO A 128 -28.94 11.57 -10.24
N ILE A 129 -28.58 10.30 -10.03
CA ILE A 129 -28.83 9.57 -8.78
C ILE A 129 -27.72 9.85 -7.76
N LEU A 130 -26.47 9.98 -8.22
CA LEU A 130 -25.33 10.40 -7.40
C LEU A 130 -25.54 11.82 -6.86
N GLN A 131 -26.02 12.75 -7.68
CA GLN A 131 -26.28 14.15 -7.29
C GLN A 131 -27.41 14.32 -6.28
N LYS A 132 -28.23 13.28 -6.04
CA LYS A 132 -29.25 13.27 -4.98
C LYS A 132 -28.66 12.91 -3.61
N GLU A 133 -27.42 12.44 -3.54
CA GLU A 133 -26.74 12.21 -2.26
C GLU A 133 -26.04 13.50 -1.81
N GLU A 134 -26.50 14.04 -0.68
CA GLU A 134 -25.93 15.24 -0.07
C GLU A 134 -24.73 14.90 0.83
N ASP A 135 -24.64 13.66 1.33
CA ASP A 135 -23.54 13.20 2.19
C ASP A 135 -22.42 12.53 1.38
N ASN A 136 -21.60 13.40 0.76
CA ASN A 136 -20.31 13.04 0.15
C ASN A 136 -20.42 11.88 -0.86
N PRO A 137 -21.11 12.07 -2.00
CA PRO A 137 -21.20 11.08 -3.06
C PRO A 137 -19.83 10.76 -3.66
N ARG A 138 -19.60 9.47 -3.96
CA ARG A 138 -18.29 8.99 -4.42
C ARG A 138 -18.35 8.17 -5.69
N VAL A 139 -17.32 8.32 -6.51
CA VAL A 139 -17.05 7.41 -7.63
C VAL A 139 -15.60 6.91 -7.51
N VAL A 140 -15.42 5.60 -7.55
CA VAL A 140 -14.11 4.95 -7.54
C VAL A 140 -13.93 4.18 -8.83
N VAL A 141 -12.88 4.50 -9.58
CA VAL A 141 -12.52 3.78 -10.81
C VAL A 141 -11.35 2.85 -10.55
N VAL A 142 -11.54 1.54 -10.76
CA VAL A 142 -10.46 0.56 -10.63
C VAL A 142 -9.58 0.59 -11.89
N ALA A 143 -8.47 1.30 -11.76
CA ALA A 143 -7.45 1.49 -12.78
C ALA A 143 -6.33 0.43 -12.68
N SER A 144 -5.15 0.72 -13.24
CA SER A 144 -4.00 -0.18 -13.19
C SER A 144 -2.69 0.59 -13.40
N GLN A 145 -1.59 0.12 -12.79
CA GLN A 145 -0.24 0.63 -13.05
C GLN A 145 0.20 0.47 -14.51
N VAL A 146 -0.43 -0.44 -15.26
CA VAL A 146 -0.21 -0.60 -16.71
C VAL A 146 -0.56 0.68 -17.48
N SER A 147 -1.42 1.56 -16.94
CA SER A 147 -1.67 2.90 -17.49
C SER A 147 -0.40 3.73 -17.62
N LYS A 148 0.45 3.74 -16.59
CA LYS A 148 1.74 4.44 -16.60
C LYS A 148 2.72 3.82 -17.58
N MET A 149 2.73 2.49 -17.69
CA MET A 149 3.57 1.79 -18.66
C MET A 149 3.18 2.09 -20.11
N ALA A 150 1.88 2.25 -20.38
CA ALA A 150 1.40 2.70 -21.68
C ALA A 150 1.80 4.16 -21.90
N PHE A 151 1.55 5.03 -20.92
CA PHE A 151 1.93 6.45 -21.00
C PHE A 151 3.40 6.66 -21.36
N ASP A 152 4.30 5.97 -20.67
CA ASP A 152 5.76 6.10 -20.87
C ASP A 152 6.25 5.63 -22.25
N LYS A 153 5.43 4.84 -22.96
CA LYS A 153 5.74 4.32 -24.30
C LYS A 153 5.11 5.15 -25.42
N MET A 154 4.32 6.18 -25.09
CA MET A 154 3.75 7.09 -26.09
C MET A 154 4.74 8.20 -26.45
N SER A 155 4.56 8.83 -27.61
CA SER A 155 5.30 10.02 -27.99
C SER A 155 5.01 11.18 -27.03
N SER A 156 5.92 12.15 -26.93
CA SER A 156 5.72 13.36 -26.13
C SER A 156 4.43 14.10 -26.52
N GLU A 157 4.10 14.14 -27.81
CA GLU A 157 2.86 14.75 -28.32
C GLU A 157 1.61 14.06 -27.75
N MET A 158 1.56 12.73 -27.76
CA MET A 158 0.42 12.00 -27.17
C MET A 158 0.38 12.11 -25.65
N GLN A 159 1.55 12.15 -24.99
CA GLN A 159 1.65 12.38 -23.55
C GLN A 159 1.13 13.77 -23.15
N GLU A 160 1.52 14.81 -23.89
CA GLU A 160 1.05 16.19 -23.69
C GLU A 160 -0.45 16.27 -23.94
N ARG A 161 -0.93 15.70 -25.06
CA ARG A 161 -2.34 15.70 -25.42
C ARG A 161 -3.22 15.09 -24.33
N ILE A 162 -2.87 13.92 -23.81
CA ILE A 162 -3.68 13.20 -22.80
C ILE A 162 -3.47 13.71 -21.36
N THR A 163 -2.59 14.69 -21.15
CA THR A 163 -2.36 15.33 -19.85
C THR A 163 -2.60 16.83 -19.86
N ALA A 164 -3.15 17.35 -20.96
CA ALA A 164 -3.48 18.75 -21.12
C ALA A 164 -4.31 19.27 -19.93
N PRO A 165 -4.00 20.47 -19.41
CA PRO A 165 -4.64 20.99 -18.20
C PRO A 165 -6.13 21.29 -18.39
N ASP A 166 -6.56 21.52 -19.63
CA ASP A 166 -7.93 21.79 -20.05
C ASP A 166 -8.69 20.52 -20.53
N LEU A 167 -8.04 19.35 -20.61
CA LEU A 167 -8.59 18.08 -21.09
C LEU A 167 -9.98 17.75 -20.51
N THR A 168 -10.99 17.57 -21.36
CA THR A 168 -12.36 17.20 -20.98
C THR A 168 -12.62 15.70 -21.08
N THR A 169 -13.72 15.22 -20.51
CA THR A 169 -14.15 13.81 -20.68
C THR A 169 -14.37 13.48 -22.16
N ALA A 170 -14.87 14.42 -22.95
CA ALA A 170 -15.02 14.27 -24.40
C ALA A 170 -13.65 14.11 -25.11
N ASP A 171 -12.62 14.83 -24.66
CA ASP A 171 -11.26 14.69 -25.22
C ASP A 171 -10.64 13.33 -24.89
N VAL A 172 -10.91 12.79 -23.69
CA VAL A 172 -10.49 11.42 -23.31
C VAL A 172 -11.15 10.38 -24.22
N LEU A 173 -12.44 10.54 -24.51
CA LEU A 173 -13.17 9.67 -25.45
C LEU A 173 -12.62 9.80 -26.87
N ALA A 174 -12.36 11.02 -27.34
CA ALA A 174 -11.76 11.27 -28.65
C ALA A 174 -10.35 10.67 -28.77
N PHE A 175 -9.53 10.78 -27.72
CA PHE A 175 -8.21 10.15 -27.66
C PHE A 175 -8.30 8.62 -27.79
N ALA A 176 -9.29 8.00 -27.14
CA ALA A 176 -9.52 6.56 -27.23
C ALA A 176 -10.02 6.13 -28.62
N GLU A 177 -10.87 6.93 -29.26
CA GLU A 177 -11.30 6.69 -30.64
C GLU A 177 -10.16 6.87 -31.66
N ASP A 178 -9.29 7.86 -31.46
CA ASP A 178 -8.10 8.03 -32.29
C ASP A 178 -7.14 6.85 -32.15
N TYR A 179 -6.99 6.31 -30.94
CA TYR A 179 -6.24 5.08 -30.73
C TYR A 179 -6.89 3.90 -31.46
N LYS A 180 -8.21 3.72 -31.39
CA LYS A 180 -8.92 2.68 -32.17
C LYS A 180 -8.69 2.83 -33.67
N ALA A 181 -8.74 4.05 -34.20
CA ALA A 181 -8.44 4.33 -35.59
C ALA A 181 -6.97 4.01 -35.93
N ALA A 182 -6.03 4.35 -35.06
CA ALA A 182 -4.62 4.02 -35.22
C ALA A 182 -4.39 2.50 -35.26
N VAL A 183 -5.10 1.72 -34.44
CA VAL A 183 -5.03 0.25 -34.48
C VAL A 183 -5.61 -0.29 -35.79
N ARG A 184 -6.81 0.16 -36.19
CA ARG A 184 -7.47 -0.27 -37.43
C ARG A 184 -6.63 0.02 -38.67
N ASP A 185 -5.96 1.17 -38.68
CA ASP A 185 -5.15 1.62 -39.81
C ASP A 185 -3.71 1.04 -39.74
N HIS A 186 -3.40 0.19 -38.73
CA HIS A 186 -2.07 -0.37 -38.45
C HIS A 186 -0.96 0.69 -38.29
N GLN A 187 -1.29 1.81 -37.64
CA GLN A 187 -0.43 3.00 -37.46
C GLN A 187 -0.25 3.38 -35.99
N VAL A 188 -0.31 2.43 -35.06
CA VAL A 188 -0.29 2.71 -33.61
C VAL A 188 0.98 3.46 -33.20
N ALA A 189 2.15 2.93 -33.59
CA ALA A 189 3.43 3.51 -33.22
C ALA A 189 3.73 4.79 -34.02
N GLU A 190 3.36 4.82 -35.31
CA GLU A 190 3.50 5.98 -36.18
C GLU A 190 2.71 7.19 -35.69
N ARG A 191 1.52 6.96 -35.12
CA ARG A 191 0.70 8.00 -34.48
C ARG A 191 1.08 8.26 -33.02
N GLY A 192 2.19 7.66 -32.55
CA GLY A 192 2.76 7.94 -31.23
C GLY A 192 2.06 7.26 -30.05
N PHE A 193 1.17 6.29 -30.28
CA PHE A 193 0.53 5.52 -29.23
C PHE A 193 1.37 4.32 -28.79
N ALA A 194 1.13 3.86 -27.56
CA ALA A 194 1.69 2.62 -27.07
C ALA A 194 0.87 1.42 -27.56
N THR A 195 1.55 0.35 -28.02
CA THR A 195 0.92 -0.91 -28.44
C THR A 195 0.45 -1.73 -27.23
N ASN A 196 -0.58 -1.26 -26.51
CA ASN A 196 -1.12 -1.92 -25.32
C ASN A 196 -2.58 -1.51 -25.05
N ASN A 197 -3.54 -2.28 -25.57
CA ASN A 197 -4.98 -2.01 -25.43
C ASN A 197 -5.43 -1.84 -23.98
N TYR A 198 -5.01 -2.76 -23.10
CA TYR A 198 -5.38 -2.70 -21.69
C TYR A 198 -4.78 -1.46 -21.01
N GLY A 199 -3.50 -1.18 -21.26
CA GLY A 199 -2.81 -0.01 -20.75
C GLY A 199 -3.45 1.31 -21.18
N ILE A 200 -3.78 1.45 -22.47
CA ILE A 200 -4.48 2.63 -23.00
C ILE A 200 -5.86 2.75 -22.37
N SER A 201 -6.64 1.66 -22.26
CA SER A 201 -7.95 1.70 -21.60
C SER A 201 -7.87 2.19 -20.14
N LYS A 202 -6.86 1.74 -19.39
CA LYS A 202 -6.66 2.15 -17.99
C LYS A 202 -6.05 3.54 -17.87
N LEU A 203 -5.26 4.00 -18.84
CA LEU A 203 -4.79 5.39 -18.91
C LEU A 203 -5.96 6.35 -19.13
N CYS A 204 -6.84 6.05 -20.09
CA CYS A 204 -8.04 6.84 -20.32
C CYS A 204 -8.97 6.82 -19.10
N ALA A 205 -9.10 5.69 -18.41
CA ALA A 205 -9.89 5.61 -17.17
C ALA A 205 -9.34 6.51 -16.03
N VAL A 206 -8.00 6.64 -15.94
CA VAL A 206 -7.35 7.58 -14.99
C VAL A 206 -7.62 9.02 -15.40
N GLN A 207 -7.55 9.37 -16.68
CA GLN A 207 -7.85 10.74 -17.11
C GLN A 207 -9.34 11.05 -16.96
N PHE A 208 -10.24 10.13 -17.31
CA PHE A 208 -11.67 10.25 -17.06
C PHE A 208 -11.97 10.59 -15.60
N THR A 209 -11.28 9.94 -14.66
CA THR A 209 -11.39 10.27 -13.23
C THR A 209 -11.09 11.75 -12.95
N ARG A 210 -10.03 12.29 -13.56
CA ARG A 210 -9.61 13.68 -13.37
C ARG A 210 -10.56 14.66 -14.05
N THR A 211 -10.99 14.36 -15.28
CA THR A 211 -11.86 15.24 -16.07
C THR A 211 -13.25 15.29 -15.45
N PHE A 212 -13.82 14.14 -15.10
CA PHE A 212 -15.15 14.06 -14.49
C PHE A 212 -15.18 14.69 -13.09
N ALA A 213 -14.15 14.50 -12.26
CA ALA A 213 -14.05 15.17 -10.95
C ALA A 213 -14.04 16.72 -11.07
N ARG A 214 -13.52 17.24 -12.18
CA ARG A 214 -13.47 18.68 -12.47
C ARG A 214 -14.79 19.19 -13.04
N GLU A 215 -15.45 18.38 -13.87
CA GLU A 215 -16.77 18.67 -14.44
C GLU A 215 -17.89 18.58 -13.39
N HIS A 216 -17.71 17.74 -12.38
CA HIS A 216 -18.68 17.46 -11.30
C HIS A 216 -18.01 17.57 -9.91
N PRO A 217 -17.62 18.78 -9.47
CA PRO A 217 -16.90 18.98 -8.22
C PRO A 217 -17.68 18.61 -6.95
N GLU A 218 -19.01 18.43 -7.06
CA GLU A 218 -19.87 17.93 -6.00
C GLU A 218 -19.70 16.43 -5.71
N ILE A 219 -19.06 15.68 -6.62
CA ILE A 219 -18.79 14.25 -6.49
C ILE A 219 -17.31 14.00 -6.24
N VAL A 220 -16.98 13.30 -5.16
CA VAL A 220 -15.60 12.90 -4.89
C VAL A 220 -15.25 11.69 -5.75
N MET A 221 -14.49 11.94 -6.82
CA MET A 221 -14.07 10.90 -7.77
C MET A 221 -12.57 10.61 -7.69
N ASN A 222 -12.21 9.34 -7.54
CA ASN A 222 -10.83 8.88 -7.47
C ASN A 222 -10.63 7.60 -8.28
N SER A 223 -9.40 7.34 -8.71
CA SER A 223 -9.00 6.05 -9.28
C SER A 223 -7.99 5.36 -8.38
N CYS A 224 -8.00 4.03 -8.38
CA CYS A 224 -7.08 3.22 -7.60
C CYS A 224 -6.41 2.16 -8.46
N CYS A 225 -5.21 1.73 -8.06
CA CYS A 225 -4.54 0.58 -8.65
C CYS A 225 -4.38 -0.50 -7.57
N PRO A 226 -5.06 -1.65 -7.68
CA PRO A 226 -4.97 -2.73 -6.70
C PRO A 226 -3.62 -3.48 -6.78
N GLY A 227 -2.81 -3.23 -7.81
CA GLY A 227 -1.59 -3.98 -8.11
C GLY A 227 -1.87 -5.26 -8.92
N TRP A 228 -0.83 -6.05 -9.20
CA TRP A 228 -0.99 -7.29 -9.95
C TRP A 228 -1.52 -8.42 -9.06
N CYS A 229 -2.83 -8.65 -9.13
CA CYS A 229 -3.56 -9.58 -8.27
C CYS A 229 -4.04 -10.84 -9.02
N ALA A 230 -3.93 -12.01 -8.38
CA ALA A 230 -4.35 -13.34 -8.80
C ALA A 230 -5.86 -13.39 -8.93
N THR A 231 -6.30 -12.87 -10.04
CA THR A 231 -7.68 -12.80 -10.53
C THR A 231 -7.68 -13.36 -11.93
N ARG A 232 -8.86 -13.50 -12.54
CA ARG A 232 -8.95 -13.87 -13.97
C ARG A 232 -8.14 -12.92 -14.88
N LEU A 233 -8.01 -11.65 -14.49
CA LEU A 233 -7.27 -10.61 -15.23
C LEU A 233 -5.75 -10.66 -14.96
N GLY A 234 -5.34 -10.95 -13.73
CA GLY A 234 -3.92 -11.04 -13.36
C GLY A 234 -3.28 -12.41 -13.59
N SER A 235 -4.06 -13.47 -13.86
CA SER A 235 -3.65 -14.88 -13.91
C SER A 235 -3.20 -15.45 -12.56
N SER A 236 -3.06 -16.78 -12.47
CA SER A 236 -2.52 -17.45 -11.27
C SER A 236 -1.04 -17.17 -11.00
N ALA A 237 -0.33 -16.53 -11.95
CA ALA A 237 1.06 -16.14 -11.79
C ALA A 237 1.23 -14.79 -11.07
N ALA A 238 0.14 -14.06 -10.82
CA ALA A 238 0.20 -12.79 -10.11
C ALA A 238 0.61 -13.00 -8.63
N PRO A 239 1.51 -12.17 -8.09
CA PRO A 239 2.11 -12.38 -6.77
C PRO A 239 1.20 -12.02 -5.59
N ARG A 240 0.09 -11.29 -5.83
CA ARG A 240 -0.87 -10.87 -4.79
C ARG A 240 -2.15 -11.66 -4.95
N SER A 241 -2.82 -12.11 -3.88
CA SER A 241 -4.21 -12.58 -3.98
C SER A 241 -5.16 -11.40 -4.27
N ALA A 242 -6.40 -11.67 -4.69
CA ALA A 242 -7.43 -10.63 -4.81
C ALA A 242 -7.69 -9.93 -3.46
N GLU A 243 -7.61 -10.68 -2.36
CA GLU A 243 -7.72 -10.19 -0.99
C GLU A 243 -6.55 -9.27 -0.61
N ALA A 244 -5.31 -9.66 -0.94
CA ALA A 244 -4.09 -8.88 -0.68
C ALA A 244 -4.00 -7.60 -1.54
N GLY A 245 -4.68 -7.55 -2.68
CA GLY A 245 -4.86 -6.33 -3.48
C GLY A 245 -5.59 -5.22 -2.72
N ALA A 246 -6.29 -5.58 -1.64
CA ALA A 246 -7.03 -4.66 -0.80
C ALA A 246 -6.39 -4.45 0.61
N GLU A 247 -5.25 -5.08 0.95
CA GLU A 247 -4.64 -5.06 2.29
C GLU A 247 -3.77 -3.84 2.69
N VAL A 248 -3.50 -3.74 4.00
CA VAL A 248 -2.75 -2.71 4.75
C VAL A 248 -1.28 -3.16 4.99
N GLY A 249 -0.33 -2.27 5.32
CA GLY A 249 1.12 -2.56 5.33
C GLY A 249 1.64 -3.46 6.48
N ILE A 250 2.95 -3.77 6.49
CA ILE A 250 3.60 -4.73 7.43
C ILE A 250 3.20 -4.51 8.90
N GLY A 251 3.20 -3.25 9.38
CA GLY A 251 2.84 -2.95 10.76
C GLY A 251 1.42 -3.39 11.15
N PHE A 252 0.45 -3.33 10.22
CA PHE A 252 -0.89 -3.85 10.45
C PHE A 252 -0.87 -5.37 10.59
N GLU A 253 -0.18 -6.07 9.69
CA GLU A 253 -0.06 -7.53 9.72
C GLU A 253 0.72 -8.03 10.95
N THR A 254 1.69 -7.26 11.45
CA THR A 254 2.35 -7.56 12.73
C THR A 254 1.36 -7.53 13.89
N VAL A 255 0.56 -6.45 14.01
CA VAL A 255 -0.48 -6.38 15.05
C VAL A 255 -1.52 -7.49 14.87
N ARG A 256 -1.92 -7.79 13.63
CA ARG A 256 -2.82 -8.91 13.30
C ARG A 256 -2.29 -10.25 13.80
N LYS A 257 -1.00 -10.54 13.59
CA LYS A 257 -0.38 -11.77 14.10
C LYS A 257 -0.26 -11.77 15.63
N LEU A 258 0.07 -10.63 16.25
CA LEU A 258 0.12 -10.51 17.72
C LEU A 258 -1.27 -10.66 18.37
N ALA A 259 -2.32 -10.15 17.73
CA ALA A 259 -3.71 -10.26 18.18
C ALA A 259 -4.20 -11.72 18.26
N ARG A 260 -3.56 -12.65 17.54
CA ARG A 260 -3.84 -14.10 17.63
C ARG A 260 -3.32 -14.73 18.91
N LYS A 261 -2.39 -14.09 19.63
CA LYS A 261 -1.79 -14.61 20.86
C LYS A 261 -2.56 -14.12 22.07
N GLU A 262 -2.98 -15.06 22.91
CA GLU A 262 -3.61 -14.75 24.18
C GLU A 262 -2.61 -14.12 25.17
N GLY A 263 -3.10 -13.26 26.05
CA GLY A 263 -2.29 -12.63 27.11
C GLY A 263 -1.46 -11.42 26.67
N LEU A 264 -1.51 -11.03 25.40
CA LEU A 264 -0.87 -9.80 24.91
C LEU A 264 -1.86 -8.62 24.92
N HIS A 265 -1.40 -7.50 25.47
CA HIS A 265 -1.99 -6.19 25.24
C HIS A 265 -1.14 -5.44 24.21
N THR A 266 -1.70 -5.15 23.04
CA THR A 266 -0.96 -4.52 21.93
C THR A 266 -1.40 -3.08 21.75
N ILE A 267 -0.47 -2.16 22.00
CA ILE A 267 -0.64 -0.74 21.66
C ILE A 267 -0.16 -0.55 20.22
N MET A 268 -1.09 -0.31 19.31
CA MET A 268 -0.77 0.06 17.93
C MET A 268 -0.72 1.57 17.78
N THR A 269 0.14 2.05 16.88
CA THR A 269 0.31 3.49 16.66
C THR A 269 0.00 3.90 15.23
N ALA A 270 -0.52 5.12 15.09
CA ALA A 270 -0.75 5.74 13.80
C ALA A 270 -0.58 7.26 13.90
N ARG A 271 -0.04 7.86 12.84
CA ARG A 271 0.03 9.33 12.66
C ARG A 271 -1.32 9.97 12.35
N ASN A 272 -2.24 9.18 11.81
CA ASN A 272 -3.57 9.65 11.44
C ASN A 272 -4.59 8.85 12.23
N GLU A 273 -5.26 9.52 13.15
CA GLU A 273 -6.22 8.91 14.07
C GLU A 273 -7.33 8.15 13.33
N GLY A 274 -7.87 8.72 12.24
CA GLY A 274 -8.93 8.08 11.44
C GLY A 274 -8.50 6.74 10.84
N ARG A 275 -7.35 6.70 10.14
CA ARG A 275 -6.80 5.45 9.60
C ARG A 275 -6.43 4.45 10.70
N GLY A 276 -5.95 4.95 11.84
CA GLY A 276 -5.66 4.14 13.02
C GLY A 276 -6.91 3.47 13.57
N LYS A 277 -8.02 4.21 13.71
CA LYS A 277 -9.31 3.69 14.19
C LYS A 277 -9.87 2.63 13.24
N GLU A 278 -9.86 2.88 11.94
CA GLU A 278 -10.28 1.88 10.95
C GLU A 278 -9.43 0.60 11.01
N ALA A 279 -8.14 0.71 11.31
CA ALA A 279 -7.26 -0.44 11.47
C ALA A 279 -7.55 -1.20 12.78
N LEU A 280 -7.75 -0.47 13.88
CA LEU A 280 -8.11 -1.05 15.18
C LEU A 280 -9.45 -1.79 15.11
N GLU A 281 -10.48 -1.17 14.52
CA GLU A 281 -11.81 -1.78 14.34
C GLU A 281 -11.71 -3.10 13.58
N LYS A 282 -11.00 -3.12 12.45
CA LYS A 282 -10.80 -4.37 11.68
C LYS A 282 -10.12 -5.47 12.49
N LEU A 283 -9.09 -5.11 13.27
CA LEU A 283 -8.36 -6.09 14.08
C LEU A 283 -9.21 -6.57 15.27
N GLN A 284 -10.02 -5.69 15.85
CA GLN A 284 -10.93 -6.05 16.94
C GLN A 284 -12.11 -6.90 16.44
N GLU A 285 -12.60 -6.67 15.21
CA GLU A 285 -13.58 -7.53 14.55
C GLU A 285 -13.00 -8.93 14.28
N GLU A 286 -11.78 -9.00 13.73
CA GLU A 286 -11.13 -10.28 13.44
C GLU A 286 -10.73 -11.04 14.72
N PHE A 287 -10.33 -10.31 15.76
CA PHE A 287 -9.93 -10.87 17.05
C PHE A 287 -10.68 -10.21 18.22
N PRO A 288 -11.97 -10.53 18.44
CA PRO A 288 -12.80 -9.87 19.45
C PRO A 288 -12.28 -9.97 20.89
N LYS A 289 -11.47 -10.99 21.16
CA LYS A 289 -10.84 -11.23 22.47
C LYS A 289 -9.44 -10.61 22.59
N ALA A 290 -8.85 -10.15 21.50
CA ALA A 290 -7.55 -9.50 21.55
C ALA A 290 -7.66 -8.18 22.33
N SER A 291 -6.65 -7.90 23.13
CA SER A 291 -6.55 -6.64 23.84
C SER A 291 -5.73 -5.67 23.00
N LEU A 292 -6.42 -4.80 22.27
CA LEU A 292 -5.81 -3.84 21.34
C LEU A 292 -6.15 -2.40 21.77
N GLU A 293 -5.16 -1.52 21.67
CA GLU A 293 -5.34 -0.08 21.90
C GLU A 293 -4.67 0.71 20.78
N LEU A 294 -5.34 1.76 20.29
CA LEU A 294 -4.73 2.75 19.40
C LEU A 294 -4.23 3.94 20.22
N MET A 295 -2.98 4.32 20.00
CA MET A 295 -2.41 5.58 20.48
C MET A 295 -1.81 6.37 19.31
N GLU A 296 -2.08 7.67 19.26
CA GLU A 296 -1.49 8.53 18.23
C GLU A 296 0.01 8.70 18.47
N LEU A 297 0.79 8.58 17.40
CA LEU A 297 2.23 8.82 17.42
C LEU A 297 2.71 9.21 16.03
N ASP A 298 3.29 10.41 15.94
CA ASP A 298 4.18 10.81 14.86
C ASP A 298 5.61 10.86 15.37
N LEU A 299 6.45 9.97 14.83
CA LEU A 299 7.87 9.94 15.19
C LEU A 299 8.62 11.18 14.72
N ASP A 300 8.15 11.88 13.69
CA ASP A 300 8.84 13.08 13.19
C ASP A 300 8.45 14.37 13.94
N ASP A 301 7.56 14.26 14.94
CA ASP A 301 7.07 15.34 15.82
C ASP A 301 7.38 15.05 17.30
N ASP A 302 8.27 15.86 17.89
CA ASP A 302 8.69 15.72 19.29
C ASP A 302 7.53 15.90 20.28
N ALA A 303 6.54 16.76 19.99
CA ALA A 303 5.38 16.98 20.85
C ALA A 303 4.44 15.77 20.81
N SER A 304 4.27 15.15 19.64
CA SER A 304 3.55 13.88 19.50
C SER A 304 4.20 12.77 20.32
N GLN A 305 5.53 12.65 20.28
CA GLN A 305 6.27 11.71 21.11
C GLN A 305 6.08 11.99 22.62
N GLU A 306 6.14 13.25 23.05
CA GLU A 306 5.91 13.60 24.47
C GLU A 306 4.50 13.26 24.93
N ALA A 307 3.49 13.57 24.10
CA ALA A 307 2.10 13.23 24.37
C ALA A 307 1.91 11.71 24.48
N PHE A 308 2.53 10.94 23.58
CA PHE A 308 2.51 9.49 23.63
C PHE A 308 3.15 8.96 24.93
N ILE A 309 4.34 9.44 25.30
CA ILE A 309 5.04 9.00 26.51
C ILE A 309 4.25 9.32 27.77
N LYS A 310 3.62 10.49 27.83
CA LYS A 310 2.71 10.85 28.92
C LYS A 310 1.53 9.88 28.99
N ALA A 311 0.86 9.62 27.86
CA ALA A 311 -0.27 8.70 27.82
C ALA A 311 0.14 7.26 28.17
N LEU A 312 1.33 6.81 27.74
CA LEU A 312 1.87 5.50 28.08
C LEU A 312 2.11 5.37 29.59
N LYS A 313 2.65 6.42 30.21
CA LYS A 313 2.85 6.49 31.66
C LYS A 313 1.53 6.46 32.42
N ASP A 314 0.55 7.23 31.97
CA ASP A 314 -0.73 7.38 32.65
C ASP A 314 -1.58 6.09 32.56
N LYS A 315 -1.45 5.31 31.47
CA LYS A 315 -2.27 4.11 31.21
C LYS A 315 -1.60 2.78 31.56
N HIS A 316 -0.33 2.58 31.21
CA HIS A 316 0.31 1.26 31.20
C HIS A 316 1.49 1.12 32.16
N GLY A 317 2.20 2.22 32.45
CA GLY A 317 3.26 2.28 33.45
C GLY A 317 4.56 1.50 33.14
N LYS A 318 4.50 0.46 32.31
CA LYS A 318 5.59 -0.37 31.78
C LYS A 318 5.23 -0.97 30.40
N VAL A 319 6.21 -1.42 29.63
CA VAL A 319 6.01 -2.15 28.36
C VAL A 319 7.02 -3.29 28.24
N SER A 320 6.60 -4.43 27.69
CA SER A 320 7.45 -5.63 27.54
C SER A 320 8.16 -5.72 26.20
N CYS A 321 7.60 -5.11 25.15
CA CYS A 321 8.18 -5.14 23.81
C CYS A 321 7.90 -3.84 23.07
N LEU A 322 8.95 -3.26 22.47
CA LEU A 322 8.85 -2.15 21.54
C LEU A 322 9.14 -2.65 20.12
N VAL A 323 8.22 -2.41 19.18
CA VAL A 323 8.41 -2.73 17.76
C VAL A 323 8.56 -1.44 16.94
N ASN A 324 9.79 -1.09 16.59
CA ASN A 324 10.12 0.04 15.73
C ASN A 324 9.95 -0.34 14.26
N ASN A 325 8.72 -0.28 13.76
CA ASN A 325 8.38 -0.61 12.36
C ASN A 325 8.38 0.60 11.43
N ALA A 326 8.21 1.82 11.95
CA ALA A 326 8.14 3.02 11.13
C ALA A 326 9.40 3.21 10.27
N GLY A 327 9.20 3.68 9.05
CA GLY A 327 10.31 4.01 8.16
C GLY A 327 9.84 4.56 6.84
N ILE A 328 10.75 5.23 6.14
CA ILE A 328 10.55 5.77 4.80
C ILE A 328 11.64 5.25 3.86
N ALA A 329 11.28 5.11 2.59
CA ALA A 329 12.21 4.94 1.49
C ALA A 329 11.64 5.69 0.29
N PHE A 330 12.52 6.39 -0.40
CA PHE A 330 12.23 6.97 -1.70
C PHE A 330 12.38 5.89 -2.76
N ASN A 331 11.53 5.93 -3.79
CA ASN A 331 11.55 4.94 -4.86
C ASN A 331 12.12 5.56 -6.14
N SER A 332 12.31 4.76 -7.19
CA SER A 332 12.86 5.23 -8.47
C SER A 332 12.00 6.28 -9.20
N LYS A 333 10.81 6.59 -8.68
CA LYS A 333 9.89 7.62 -9.20
C LYS A 333 9.85 8.87 -8.32
N SER A 334 10.57 8.90 -7.20
CA SER A 334 10.75 10.09 -6.37
C SER A 334 11.47 11.17 -7.18
N LYS A 335 10.99 12.42 -7.07
CA LYS A 335 11.56 13.57 -7.80
C LYS A 335 12.70 14.22 -7.03
N GLU A 336 12.72 13.99 -5.73
CA GLU A 336 13.74 14.44 -4.81
C GLU A 336 15.10 13.88 -5.24
N THR A 337 16.12 14.73 -5.28
CA THR A 337 17.50 14.34 -5.54
C THR A 337 18.05 13.45 -4.43
N PHE A 338 19.18 12.79 -4.67
CA PHE A 338 19.86 12.00 -3.64
C PHE A 338 20.09 12.82 -2.35
N GLU A 339 20.49 14.09 -2.46
CA GLU A 339 20.69 14.99 -1.31
C GLU A 339 19.39 15.32 -0.58
N GLU A 340 18.32 15.70 -1.31
CA GLU A 340 17.02 16.03 -0.71
C GLU A 340 16.38 14.83 0.01
N GLN A 341 16.71 13.60 -0.41
CA GLN A 341 16.23 12.37 0.23
C GLN A 341 17.01 12.01 1.49
N THR A 342 18.24 12.48 1.65
CA THR A 342 19.16 12.03 2.70
C THR A 342 18.64 12.37 4.09
N GLU A 343 18.36 13.66 4.34
CA GLU A 343 17.92 14.15 5.65
C GLU A 343 16.61 13.48 6.11
N PRO A 344 15.52 13.45 5.32
CA PRO A 344 14.28 12.80 5.76
C PRO A 344 14.46 11.31 6.04
N THR A 345 15.27 10.61 5.21
CA THR A 345 15.49 9.17 5.37
C THR A 345 16.15 8.86 6.71
N PHE A 346 17.22 9.58 7.06
CA PHE A 346 17.93 9.37 8.31
C PHE A 346 17.16 9.87 9.53
N LYS A 347 16.46 11.02 9.39
CA LYS A 347 15.58 11.54 10.44
C LYS A 347 14.61 10.46 10.91
N THR A 348 13.81 9.89 10.00
CA THR A 348 12.78 8.91 10.39
C THR A 348 13.37 7.53 10.71
N ASN A 349 14.23 6.97 9.84
CA ASN A 349 14.67 5.58 9.96
C ASN A 349 15.66 5.33 11.10
N LEU A 350 16.40 6.36 11.53
CA LEU A 350 17.47 6.25 12.50
C LEU A 350 17.23 7.17 13.71
N PHE A 351 17.40 8.49 13.53
CA PHE A 351 17.48 9.42 14.67
C PHE A 351 16.20 9.46 15.50
N GLN A 352 15.04 9.71 14.88
CA GLN A 352 13.77 9.79 15.61
C GLN A 352 13.34 8.44 16.16
N THR A 353 13.59 7.35 15.42
CA THR A 353 13.30 5.99 15.87
C THR A 353 14.04 5.67 17.18
N PHE A 354 15.34 5.96 17.25
CA PHE A 354 16.14 5.64 18.44
C PHE A 354 16.01 6.69 19.55
N LYS A 355 15.81 7.98 19.23
CA LYS A 355 15.42 9.00 20.22
C LYS A 355 14.12 8.61 20.92
N PHE A 356 13.12 8.12 20.17
CA PHE A 356 11.88 7.61 20.74
C PHE A 356 12.11 6.33 21.56
N THR A 357 13.00 5.44 21.10
CA THR A 357 13.40 4.23 21.85
C THR A 357 13.97 4.59 23.23
N GLU A 358 14.86 5.58 23.30
CA GLU A 358 15.39 6.09 24.58
C GLU A 358 14.30 6.66 25.49
N ARG A 359 13.28 7.33 24.94
CA ARG A 359 12.13 7.83 25.71
C ARG A 359 11.27 6.70 26.29
N VAL A 360 11.18 5.56 25.59
CA VAL A 360 10.44 4.37 26.03
C VAL A 360 11.27 3.50 26.99
N LEU A 361 12.60 3.63 27.00
CA LEU A 361 13.52 2.82 27.79
C LEU A 361 13.16 2.70 29.29
N PRO A 362 12.77 3.78 30.01
CA PRO A 362 12.40 3.67 31.43
C PRO A 362 11.15 2.79 31.70
N PHE A 363 10.33 2.54 30.68
CA PHE A 363 9.16 1.67 30.77
C PHE A 363 9.54 0.21 30.48
N LEU A 364 10.48 -0.02 29.57
CA LEU A 364 11.05 -1.33 29.28
C LEU A 364 11.83 -1.87 30.49
N GLN A 365 12.65 -1.04 31.13
CA GLN A 365 13.47 -1.44 32.28
C GLN A 365 12.68 -1.84 33.54
N LYS A 366 11.34 -1.70 33.53
CA LYS A 366 10.46 -2.18 34.60
C LYS A 366 9.97 -3.61 34.38
N GLU A 367 10.21 -4.18 33.21
CA GLU A 367 9.87 -5.57 32.91
C GLU A 367 11.05 -6.49 33.19
N GLU A 368 10.74 -7.76 33.47
CA GLU A 368 11.74 -8.79 33.74
C GLU A 368 12.44 -9.24 32.44
N HIS A 369 11.72 -9.23 31.32
CA HIS A 369 12.20 -9.70 30.02
C HIS A 369 11.87 -8.70 28.90
N PRO A 370 12.37 -7.46 28.97
CA PRO A 370 12.06 -6.44 27.98
C PRO A 370 12.74 -6.70 26.64
N ARG A 371 12.08 -6.26 25.56
CA ARG A 371 12.54 -6.49 24.19
C ARG A 371 12.37 -5.26 23.30
N ILE A 372 13.30 -5.08 22.38
CA ILE A 372 13.22 -4.09 21.30
C ILE A 372 13.44 -4.82 19.97
N VAL A 373 12.51 -4.62 19.04
CA VAL A 373 12.57 -5.14 17.68
C VAL A 373 12.53 -3.98 16.70
N THR A 374 13.59 -3.78 15.91
CA THR A 374 13.64 -2.67 14.93
C THR A 374 13.69 -3.18 13.50
N VAL A 375 12.88 -2.61 12.62
CA VAL A 375 12.87 -2.96 11.19
C VAL A 375 14.09 -2.38 10.50
N ALA A 376 15.02 -3.27 10.16
CA ALA A 376 16.19 -3.04 9.33
C ALA A 376 15.92 -3.45 7.86
N SER A 377 16.97 -3.71 7.08
CA SER A 377 16.84 -4.22 5.70
C SER A 377 18.13 -4.90 5.27
N GLU A 378 18.04 -5.93 4.42
CA GLU A 378 19.20 -6.51 3.74
C GLU A 378 19.90 -5.52 2.78
N ALA A 379 19.27 -4.40 2.42
CA ALA A 379 19.93 -3.29 1.73
C ALA A 379 21.18 -2.78 2.49
N SER A 380 21.23 -2.98 3.82
CA SER A 380 22.42 -2.71 4.65
C SER A 380 23.66 -3.50 4.19
N LYS A 381 23.50 -4.75 3.72
CA LYS A 381 24.60 -5.57 3.18
C LYS A 381 25.21 -4.92 1.93
N SER A 382 24.35 -4.41 1.05
CA SER A 382 24.79 -3.74 -0.17
C SER A 382 25.50 -2.43 0.16
N ALA A 383 24.96 -1.63 1.10
CA ALA A 383 25.60 -0.40 1.54
C ALA A 383 26.96 -0.67 2.19
N PHE A 384 27.04 -1.66 3.08
CA PHE A 384 28.28 -2.03 3.75
C PHE A 384 29.40 -2.43 2.76
N LYS A 385 29.08 -3.23 1.74
CA LYS A 385 30.05 -3.64 0.71
C LYS A 385 30.60 -2.49 -0.13
N GLN A 386 29.86 -1.39 -0.23
CA GLN A 386 30.26 -0.19 -0.99
C GLN A 386 31.09 0.78 -0.14
N LEU A 387 31.14 0.59 1.17
CA LEU A 387 32.01 1.37 2.04
C LEU A 387 33.48 1.06 1.76
N SER A 388 34.34 2.06 1.91
CA SER A 388 35.78 1.84 1.99
C SER A 388 36.14 0.96 3.20
N THR A 389 37.30 0.30 3.16
CA THR A 389 37.79 -0.51 4.29
C THR A 389 37.87 0.27 5.59
N GLU A 390 38.23 1.55 5.54
CA GLU A 390 38.26 2.44 6.71
C GLU A 390 36.85 2.62 7.30
N GLN A 391 35.86 2.95 6.48
CA GLN A 391 34.48 3.11 6.94
C GLN A 391 33.87 1.79 7.41
N GLN A 392 34.20 0.66 6.76
CA GLN A 392 33.82 -0.68 7.21
C GLN A 392 34.35 -0.94 8.62
N LYS A 393 35.66 -0.77 8.85
CA LYS A 393 36.29 -0.95 10.17
C LYS A 393 35.69 -0.02 11.23
N ARG A 394 35.44 1.25 10.87
CA ARG A 394 34.83 2.24 11.76
C ARG A 394 33.45 1.80 12.24
N ILE A 395 32.57 1.41 11.32
CA ILE A 395 31.16 1.11 11.62
C ILE A 395 30.94 -0.31 12.16
N THR A 396 31.98 -1.16 12.19
CA THR A 396 31.96 -2.52 12.79
C THR A 396 32.85 -2.64 14.02
N SER A 397 33.36 -1.53 14.57
CA SER A 397 34.22 -1.56 15.76
C SER A 397 33.53 -2.28 16.93
N SER A 398 34.27 -3.09 17.68
CA SER A 398 33.76 -3.74 18.90
C SER A 398 33.40 -2.72 19.99
N GLU A 399 34.11 -1.57 19.99
CA GLU A 399 33.94 -0.47 20.94
C GLU A 399 32.85 0.54 20.52
N LEU A 400 32.17 0.30 19.40
CA LEU A 400 31.19 1.22 18.85
C LEU A 400 30.04 1.45 19.84
N LYS A 401 29.77 2.71 20.18
CA LYS A 401 28.62 3.12 20.99
C LYS A 401 27.47 3.65 20.12
N PRO A 402 26.23 3.71 20.63
CA PRO A 402 25.10 4.27 19.90
C PRO A 402 25.37 5.68 19.32
N ILE A 403 26.05 6.53 20.11
CA ILE A 403 26.42 7.88 19.66
C ILE A 403 27.42 7.88 18.50
N ASP A 404 28.32 6.89 18.42
CA ASP A 404 29.28 6.78 17.32
C ASP A 404 28.58 6.42 16.01
N VAL A 405 27.47 5.66 16.08
CA VAL A 405 26.63 5.36 14.93
C VAL A 405 25.90 6.61 14.43
N PHE A 406 25.40 7.45 15.36
CA PHE A 406 24.84 8.75 14.99
C PHE A 406 25.89 9.67 14.37
N ASN A 407 27.09 9.75 14.94
CA ASN A 407 28.19 10.53 14.36
C ASN A 407 28.58 10.01 12.97
N PHE A 408 28.60 8.68 12.77
CA PHE A 408 28.84 8.09 11.44
C PHE A 408 27.74 8.46 10.43
N ALA A 409 26.48 8.47 10.86
CA ALA A 409 25.36 8.91 10.03
C ALA A 409 25.45 10.40 9.68
N GLU A 410 25.77 11.27 10.63
CA GLU A 410 25.99 12.70 10.42
C GLU A 410 27.16 12.95 9.46
N ASP A 411 28.28 12.23 9.61
CA ASP A 411 29.41 12.33 8.68
C ASP A 411 29.04 11.92 7.25
N PHE A 412 28.22 10.87 7.11
CA PHE A 412 27.65 10.49 5.83
C PHE A 412 26.78 11.62 5.27
N MET A 413 25.84 12.16 6.05
CA MET A 413 24.94 13.22 5.61
C MET A 413 25.71 14.50 5.22
N GLN A 414 26.75 14.85 5.97
CA GLN A 414 27.65 15.94 5.63
C GLN A 414 28.43 15.63 4.34
N SER A 415 28.86 14.38 4.12
CA SER A 415 29.48 14.00 2.85
C SER A 415 28.53 14.16 1.65
N VAL A 416 27.22 13.97 1.85
CA VAL A 416 26.21 14.21 0.81
C VAL A 416 26.12 15.71 0.50
N ARG A 417 25.98 16.56 1.53
CA ARG A 417 25.92 18.03 1.38
C ARG A 417 27.18 18.59 0.71
N ASP A 418 28.33 18.00 1.02
CA ASP A 418 29.62 18.41 0.44
C ASP A 418 29.83 17.87 -1.00
N GLY A 419 28.98 16.98 -1.50
CA GLY A 419 29.15 16.29 -2.78
C GLY A 419 30.33 15.31 -2.81
N LYS A 420 30.71 14.76 -1.65
CA LYS A 420 31.95 13.97 -1.42
C LYS A 420 31.70 12.55 -0.91
N VAL A 421 30.53 11.97 -1.20
CA VAL A 421 30.11 10.65 -0.69
C VAL A 421 31.14 9.56 -0.99
N GLU A 422 31.48 9.37 -2.26
CA GLU A 422 32.44 8.34 -2.69
C GLU A 422 33.88 8.70 -2.28
N GLU A 423 34.26 9.97 -2.34
CA GLU A 423 35.58 10.47 -1.89
C GLU A 423 35.83 10.13 -0.41
N ARG A 424 34.81 10.24 0.45
CA ARG A 424 34.87 9.87 1.87
C ARG A 424 34.61 8.38 2.13
N GLY A 425 34.48 7.59 1.07
CA GLY A 425 34.36 6.14 1.13
C GLY A 425 32.99 5.65 1.62
N PHE A 426 31.92 6.41 1.40
CA PHE A 426 30.55 6.02 1.72
C PHE A 426 29.79 5.46 0.51
N ALA A 427 28.71 4.72 0.79
CA ALA A 427 27.84 4.17 -0.23
C ALA A 427 26.81 5.19 -0.74
N THR A 428 26.49 5.14 -2.04
CA THR A 428 25.53 6.04 -2.69
C THR A 428 24.08 5.53 -2.61
N ASN A 429 23.67 5.07 -1.41
CA ASN A 429 22.33 4.55 -1.15
C ASN A 429 21.82 4.99 0.22
N ASN A 430 21.02 6.06 0.27
CA ASN A 430 20.48 6.62 1.51
C ASN A 430 19.71 5.58 2.35
N TYR A 431 18.82 4.80 1.72
CA TYR A 431 18.02 3.81 2.43
C TYR A 431 18.92 2.71 3.01
N GLY A 432 19.83 2.15 2.19
CA GLY A 432 20.79 1.13 2.61
C GLY A 432 21.70 1.62 3.74
N MET A 433 22.22 2.85 3.64
CA MET A 433 23.06 3.47 4.67
C MET A 433 22.30 3.70 5.97
N SER A 434 21.05 4.19 5.92
CA SER A 434 20.23 4.35 7.12
C SER A 434 19.96 3.01 7.81
N LYS A 435 19.70 1.95 7.04
CA LYS A 435 19.45 0.60 7.57
C LYS A 435 20.74 -0.10 8.04
N LEU A 436 21.90 0.22 7.47
CA LEU A 436 23.20 -0.18 8.02
C LEU A 436 23.42 0.44 9.41
N CYS A 437 23.14 1.73 9.56
CA CYS A 437 23.21 2.41 10.85
C CYS A 437 22.25 1.79 11.86
N VAL A 438 21.01 1.45 11.46
CA VAL A 438 20.07 0.72 12.34
C VAL A 438 20.67 -0.58 12.86
N VAL A 439 21.25 -1.42 11.98
CA VAL A 439 21.85 -2.71 12.38
C VAL A 439 22.99 -2.49 13.39
N GLN A 440 23.85 -1.50 13.17
CA GLN A 440 25.00 -1.25 14.04
C GLN A 440 24.62 -0.54 15.33
N TYR A 441 23.60 0.32 15.30
CA TYR A 441 22.99 0.89 16.50
C TYR A 441 22.41 -0.21 17.37
N THR A 442 21.65 -1.16 16.79
CA THR A 442 21.10 -2.31 17.52
C THR A 442 22.20 -3.09 18.25
N ARG A 443 23.33 -3.36 17.60
CA ARG A 443 24.48 -4.02 18.22
C ARG A 443 25.09 -3.21 19.37
N ALA A 444 25.33 -1.93 19.16
CA ALA A 444 25.91 -1.05 20.17
C ALA A 444 24.98 -0.90 21.38
N PHE A 445 23.69 -0.69 21.13
CA PHE A 445 22.68 -0.51 22.16
C PHE A 445 22.45 -1.79 22.96
N ALA A 446 22.48 -2.97 22.33
CA ALA A 446 22.41 -4.25 23.03
C ALA A 446 23.59 -4.47 24.00
N ARG A 447 24.79 -3.95 23.68
CA ARG A 447 25.95 -4.02 24.59
C ARG A 447 25.81 -3.09 25.78
N GLU A 448 25.24 -1.91 25.59
CA GLU A 448 25.00 -0.94 26.68
C GLU A 448 23.82 -1.35 27.58
N HIS A 449 22.87 -2.12 27.03
CA HIS A 449 21.67 -2.59 27.72
C HIS A 449 21.55 -4.12 27.71
N PRO A 450 22.48 -4.86 28.37
CA PRO A 450 22.46 -6.32 28.40
C PRO A 450 21.22 -6.90 29.09
N GLU A 451 20.49 -6.08 29.86
CA GLU A 451 19.22 -6.43 30.48
C GLU A 451 18.03 -6.48 29.49
N ILE A 452 18.21 -6.00 28.26
CA ILE A 452 17.17 -5.92 27.23
C ILE A 452 17.56 -6.76 26.02
N LEU A 453 16.63 -7.57 25.50
CA LEU A 453 16.83 -8.23 24.21
C LEU A 453 16.58 -7.25 23.08
N VAL A 454 17.64 -6.79 22.43
CA VAL A 454 17.60 -5.75 21.41
C VAL A 454 18.02 -6.34 20.08
N ASN A 455 17.08 -6.50 19.16
CA ASN A 455 17.33 -7.12 17.86
C ASN A 455 16.74 -6.28 16.73
N CYS A 456 17.25 -6.48 15.52
CA CYS A 456 16.68 -5.90 14.31
C CYS A 456 16.45 -6.95 13.25
N CYS A 457 15.54 -6.69 12.30
CA CYS A 457 15.19 -7.67 11.28
C CYS A 457 14.94 -7.08 9.90
N CYS A 458 15.19 -7.86 8.86
CA CYS A 458 14.70 -7.61 7.52
C CYS A 458 13.40 -8.41 7.31
N PRO A 459 12.27 -7.75 7.03
CA PRO A 459 11.02 -8.44 6.65
C PRO A 459 11.08 -9.06 5.23
N GLY A 460 12.16 -8.79 4.49
CA GLY A 460 12.27 -9.09 3.07
C GLY A 460 11.58 -8.04 2.20
N TRP A 461 11.62 -8.25 0.88
CA TRP A 461 11.00 -7.33 -0.06
C TRP A 461 9.51 -7.62 -0.19
N CYS A 462 8.70 -6.91 0.61
CA CYS A 462 7.25 -7.07 0.67
C CYS A 462 6.51 -6.08 -0.22
N SER A 463 5.38 -6.51 -0.76
CA SER A 463 4.43 -5.75 -1.58
C SER A 463 3.64 -4.72 -0.75
N THR A 464 4.37 -3.78 -0.17
CA THR A 464 3.86 -2.61 0.54
C THR A 464 3.91 -1.38 -0.36
N ARG A 465 3.32 -0.24 0.07
CA ARG A 465 3.50 1.04 -0.64
C ARG A 465 4.97 1.37 -0.93
N MET A 466 5.85 1.03 0.01
CA MET A 466 7.29 1.24 -0.10
C MET A 466 7.94 0.22 -1.05
N GLY A 467 7.68 -1.07 -0.86
CA GLY A 467 8.31 -2.14 -1.65
C GLY A 467 7.82 -2.21 -3.10
N SER A 468 6.52 -1.99 -3.34
CA SER A 468 5.95 -1.95 -4.70
C SER A 468 6.39 -0.74 -5.52
N GLY A 469 6.94 0.30 -4.88
CA GLY A 469 7.56 1.43 -5.57
C GLY A 469 8.89 1.07 -6.24
N ALA A 470 9.58 0.05 -5.74
CA ALA A 470 10.90 -0.39 -6.21
C ALA A 470 10.83 -1.53 -7.26
N GLY A 471 9.65 -2.08 -7.55
CA GLY A 471 9.44 -3.20 -8.48
C GLY A 471 8.44 -4.24 -7.96
N ASP A 472 8.44 -5.43 -8.56
CA ASP A 472 7.55 -6.54 -8.18
C ASP A 472 8.10 -7.29 -6.95
N ALA A 473 7.65 -6.85 -5.77
CA ALA A 473 8.04 -7.45 -4.51
C ALA A 473 7.52 -8.91 -4.39
N PRO A 474 8.39 -9.89 -4.10
CA PRO A 474 8.03 -11.31 -4.07
C PRO A 474 7.28 -11.75 -2.82
N ARG A 475 7.22 -10.92 -1.77
CA ARG A 475 6.56 -11.26 -0.49
C ARG A 475 5.30 -10.44 -0.25
N THR A 476 4.35 -11.00 0.49
CA THR A 476 3.21 -10.24 1.04
C THR A 476 3.65 -9.46 2.30
N PRO A 477 2.89 -8.42 2.71
CA PRO A 477 3.09 -7.79 4.01
C PRO A 477 2.94 -8.78 5.18
N GLU A 478 2.03 -9.75 5.06
CA GLU A 478 1.84 -10.81 6.06
C GLU A 478 3.10 -11.67 6.25
N GLN A 479 3.72 -12.10 5.16
CA GLN A 479 5.00 -12.84 5.21
C GLN A 479 6.11 -11.99 5.83
N GLY A 480 6.14 -10.69 5.54
CA GLY A 480 7.10 -9.77 6.16
C GLY A 480 6.91 -9.61 7.67
N ALA A 481 5.67 -9.71 8.15
CA ALA A 481 5.34 -9.58 9.56
C ALA A 481 5.79 -10.80 10.41
N GLU A 482 6.09 -11.94 9.80
CA GLU A 482 6.49 -13.18 10.51
C GLU A 482 7.75 -12.97 11.35
N VAL A 483 8.78 -12.31 10.82
CA VAL A 483 10.02 -12.08 11.57
C VAL A 483 9.85 -11.07 12.71
N LEU A 484 8.93 -10.11 12.57
CA LEU A 484 8.63 -9.17 13.64
C LEU A 484 7.89 -9.87 14.79
N GLU A 485 6.88 -10.69 14.47
CA GLU A 485 6.14 -11.46 15.47
C GLU A 485 7.02 -12.50 16.17
N PHE A 486 7.89 -13.18 15.42
CA PHE A 486 8.88 -14.11 15.96
C PHE A 486 9.79 -13.42 16.98
N LEU A 487 10.43 -12.30 16.61
CA LEU A 487 11.32 -11.59 17.53
C LEU A 487 10.58 -10.97 18.73
N ALA A 488 9.33 -10.55 18.54
CA ALA A 488 8.54 -9.99 19.63
C ALA A 488 8.16 -11.06 20.67
N THR A 489 8.00 -12.34 20.28
CA THR A 489 7.30 -13.33 21.12
C THR A 489 8.02 -14.66 21.36
N ALA A 490 8.97 -15.06 20.51
CA ALA A 490 9.67 -16.33 20.64
C ALA A 490 10.73 -16.30 21.74
N ASP A 491 11.13 -17.45 22.27
CA ASP A 491 12.35 -17.54 23.07
C ASP A 491 13.57 -17.40 22.15
N LEU A 492 14.38 -16.37 22.38
CA LEU A 492 15.56 -16.08 21.57
C LEU A 492 16.84 -16.67 22.19
N GLU A 493 16.74 -17.41 23.30
CA GLU A 493 17.87 -18.05 23.99
C GLU A 493 18.96 -17.03 24.36
N GLY A 494 18.55 -15.82 24.76
CA GLY A 494 19.47 -14.73 25.12
C GLY A 494 20.13 -14.02 23.93
N LYS A 495 19.81 -14.37 22.67
CA LYS A 495 20.35 -13.69 21.49
C LYS A 495 19.90 -12.22 21.45
N SER A 496 20.86 -11.31 21.58
CA SER A 496 20.68 -9.86 21.59
C SER A 496 21.79 -9.21 20.75
N GLY A 497 21.49 -8.07 20.14
CA GLY A 497 22.37 -7.38 19.20
C GLY A 497 22.36 -7.95 17.79
N GLU A 498 21.46 -8.87 17.46
CA GLU A 498 21.51 -9.60 16.20
C GLU A 498 20.65 -8.96 15.09
N PHE A 499 21.05 -9.23 13.84
CA PHE A 499 20.28 -8.89 12.64
C PHE A 499 19.63 -10.15 12.10
N TRP A 500 18.31 -10.15 11.93
CA TRP A 500 17.55 -11.34 11.56
C TRP A 500 16.92 -11.23 10.17
N SER A 501 16.80 -12.35 9.48
CA SER A 501 16.05 -12.50 8.23
C SER A 501 15.51 -13.92 8.17
N ASP A 502 14.23 -14.10 7.81
CA ASP A 502 13.57 -15.42 7.76
C ASP A 502 13.74 -16.23 9.05
N ASN A 503 13.57 -15.56 10.20
CA ASN A 503 13.74 -16.10 11.55
C ASN A 503 15.12 -16.72 11.83
N LYS A 504 16.14 -16.30 11.07
CA LYS A 504 17.53 -16.71 11.26
C LYS A 504 18.43 -15.50 11.45
N VAL A 505 19.46 -15.67 12.28
CA VAL A 505 20.52 -14.68 12.43
C VAL A 505 21.28 -14.57 11.11
N VAL A 506 21.39 -13.36 10.61
CA VAL A 506 22.22 -12.99 9.47
C VAL A 506 23.65 -12.80 9.98
N PRO A 507 24.66 -13.39 9.31
CA PRO A 507 26.06 -13.21 9.71
C PRO A 507 26.44 -11.73 9.88
N PRO A 508 27.31 -11.41 10.86
CA PRO A 508 27.75 -10.05 11.07
C PRO A 508 28.48 -9.50 9.84
N PHE A 509 28.52 -8.17 9.73
CA PHE A 509 29.30 -7.52 8.68
C PHE A 509 30.78 -7.59 9.04
N GLU A 510 31.56 -8.25 8.20
CA GLU A 510 33.01 -8.36 8.37
C GLU A 510 33.71 -7.42 7.39
N PRO A 511 34.62 -6.55 7.86
CA PRO A 511 35.44 -5.73 6.98
C PRO A 511 36.20 -6.60 5.98
N SER A 512 36.34 -6.10 4.75
CA SER A 512 37.15 -6.77 3.73
C SER A 512 38.60 -6.87 4.22
N SER A 513 39.21 -8.06 4.08
CA SER A 513 40.65 -8.22 4.30
C SER A 513 41.41 -7.36 3.27
N GLU A 514 42.38 -6.56 3.74
CA GLU A 514 43.28 -5.78 2.88
C GLU A 514 44.03 -6.64 1.86
#